data_AF-C4RFJ3-F1
#
_entry.id   AF-C4RFJ3-F1
#
_cell.length_a   1.000
_cell.length_b   1.000
_cell.length_c   1.000
_cell.angle_alpha   90.00
_cell.angle_beta   90.00
_cell.angle_gamma   90.00
#
_symmetry.space_group_name_H-M   'P 1'
#
loop_
_entity.id
_entity.type
_entity.pdbx_description
1 polymer ?
#
loop_
_entity_poly.entity_id
_entity_poly.type
_entity_poly.pdbx_seq_one_letter_code
_entity_poly.pdbx_strand_id
1 'polypeptide(L)'
;MTTVKIGPHAVGTGERPFVVAEMSGNHNGSLDRALAIVDAVAASGAHALKLQTYTPDTLTIDVDAPEFRISGGHELWGGERLYQLFERAHTPYEWHGPIFERARRHGLTVFSSPFDHTAVELLEELDTPAYKIASSELVDLPLIRLVAATGKPMVISTGMATVGEIDAAVTAARAGGAGGIVLLACTASYPAPPQDSNLRRLPVLADTFGVPVGISDHTPGIGVPVAAVALGACLIEKHVTLRRADGGVDSDFSLEPTELADLRVESERAWAALGATTIGPTPTEREGLRFRRSLYVVADVRAGDPVTRDNVRSIRPAGGLPPADLDRVLGRTFRRDVPRGTALGWDLV
;
A
#
# COMPACT_ATOMS: atom_id res chain seq x y z
N MET A 1 7.75 -3.01 15.83
CA MET A 1 6.67 -2.96 14.82
C MET A 1 6.16 -4.37 14.63
N THR A 2 4.84 -4.56 14.65
CA THR A 2 4.20 -5.87 14.49
C THR A 2 4.32 -6.31 13.03
N THR A 3 4.62 -7.59 12.78
CA THR A 3 4.64 -8.18 11.44
C THR A 3 3.77 -9.42 11.46
N VAL A 4 2.96 -9.60 10.42
CA VAL A 4 2.04 -10.73 10.23
C VAL A 4 2.52 -11.52 9.03
N LYS A 5 2.55 -12.85 9.13
CA LYS A 5 2.96 -13.72 8.02
C LYS A 5 1.73 -14.19 7.25
N ILE A 6 1.62 -13.82 5.97
CA ILE A 6 0.55 -14.27 5.07
C ILE A 6 1.18 -15.12 3.97
N GLY A 7 0.97 -16.43 4.00
CA GLY A 7 1.70 -17.37 3.14
C GLY A 7 3.22 -17.24 3.34
N PRO A 8 4.03 -17.05 2.28
CA PRO A 8 5.47 -16.81 2.40
C PRO A 8 5.84 -15.34 2.70
N HIS A 9 4.86 -14.41 2.78
CA HIS A 9 5.12 -12.97 2.85
C HIS A 9 5.05 -12.43 4.28
N ALA A 10 6.01 -11.56 4.63
CA ALA A 10 5.96 -10.73 5.81
C ALA A 10 5.18 -9.44 5.50
N VAL A 11 4.12 -9.16 6.27
CA VAL A 11 3.25 -8.00 6.10
C VAL A 11 3.29 -7.18 7.38
N GLY A 12 3.89 -6.01 7.33
CA GLY A 12 4.14 -5.18 8.51
C GLY A 12 4.63 -3.78 8.15
N THR A 13 4.58 -2.88 9.11
CA THR A 13 5.15 -1.54 8.94
C THR A 13 6.65 -1.65 8.65
N GLY A 14 7.10 -1.05 7.54
CA GLY A 14 8.49 -1.11 7.08
C GLY A 14 8.78 -2.26 6.10
N GLU A 15 7.91 -3.26 6.02
CA GLU A 15 8.00 -4.30 4.98
C GLU A 15 7.54 -3.77 3.62
N ARG A 16 7.96 -4.45 2.55
CA ARG A 16 7.53 -4.14 1.19
C ARG A 16 5.99 -4.26 1.07
N PRO A 17 5.30 -3.34 0.36
CA PRO A 17 3.84 -3.41 0.23
C PRO A 17 3.36 -4.71 -0.40
N PHE A 18 2.43 -5.37 0.29
CA PHE A 18 1.79 -6.61 -0.14
C PHE A 18 0.52 -6.30 -0.95
N VAL A 19 0.66 -6.36 -2.28
CA VAL A 19 -0.45 -6.16 -3.23
C VAL A 19 -1.31 -7.43 -3.39
N VAL A 20 -2.60 -7.29 -3.11
CA VAL A 20 -3.66 -8.30 -3.21
C VAL A 20 -4.62 -7.91 -4.34
N ALA A 21 -4.79 -8.81 -5.30
CA ALA A 21 -5.74 -8.67 -6.39
C ALA A 21 -7.06 -9.36 -6.03
N GLU A 22 -8.12 -8.57 -5.87
CA GLU A 22 -9.47 -9.05 -5.57
C GLU A 22 -10.23 -9.40 -6.85
N MET A 23 -10.59 -10.68 -7.02
CA MET A 23 -11.36 -11.12 -8.18
C MET A 23 -12.83 -10.69 -8.08
N SER A 24 -13.43 -10.81 -6.89
CA SER A 24 -14.88 -10.62 -6.66
C SER A 24 -15.71 -11.34 -7.75
N GLY A 25 -16.82 -10.74 -8.20
CA GLY A 25 -17.67 -11.25 -9.28
C GLY A 25 -17.17 -10.98 -10.71
N ASN A 26 -15.94 -10.51 -10.91
CA ASN A 26 -15.42 -10.16 -12.26
C ASN A 26 -15.16 -11.38 -13.17
N HIS A 27 -15.29 -12.59 -12.64
CA HIS A 27 -15.34 -13.82 -13.42
C HIS A 27 -16.61 -13.94 -14.27
N ASN A 28 -17.63 -13.09 -14.06
CA ASN A 28 -18.83 -12.99 -14.88
C ASN A 28 -19.51 -14.35 -15.17
N GLY A 29 -19.63 -15.19 -14.14
CA GLY A 29 -20.23 -16.52 -14.29
C GLY A 29 -19.45 -17.50 -15.18
N SER A 30 -18.13 -17.35 -15.36
CA SER A 30 -17.29 -18.30 -16.11
C SER A 30 -16.02 -18.71 -15.34
N LEU A 31 -15.85 -20.02 -15.11
CA LEU A 31 -14.62 -20.58 -14.52
C LEU A 31 -13.40 -20.32 -15.41
N ASP A 32 -13.53 -20.47 -16.73
CA ASP A 32 -12.43 -20.20 -17.66
C ASP A 32 -11.95 -18.75 -17.55
N ARG A 33 -12.90 -17.81 -17.40
CA ARG A 33 -12.56 -16.40 -17.14
C ARG A 33 -11.90 -16.22 -15.78
N ALA A 34 -12.40 -16.88 -14.72
CA ALA A 34 -11.77 -16.83 -13.40
C ALA A 34 -10.31 -17.30 -13.46
N LEU A 35 -10.04 -18.41 -14.13
CA LEU A 35 -8.68 -18.95 -14.33
C LEU A 35 -7.81 -18.01 -15.17
N ALA A 36 -8.37 -17.37 -16.20
CA ALA A 36 -7.66 -16.34 -16.96
C ALA A 36 -7.32 -15.10 -16.12
N ILE A 37 -8.19 -14.70 -15.17
CA ILE A 37 -7.88 -13.65 -14.20
C ILE A 37 -6.70 -14.08 -13.31
N VAL A 38 -6.67 -15.33 -12.83
CA VAL A 38 -5.51 -15.84 -12.06
C VAL A 38 -4.20 -15.69 -12.84
N ASP A 39 -4.22 -16.06 -14.12
CA ASP A 39 -3.04 -15.97 -15.00
C ASP A 39 -2.59 -14.51 -15.17
N ALA A 40 -3.53 -13.59 -15.37
CA ALA A 40 -3.25 -12.16 -15.51
C ALA A 40 -2.70 -11.55 -14.20
N VAL A 41 -3.26 -11.94 -13.05
CA VAL A 41 -2.78 -11.52 -11.73
C VAL A 41 -1.35 -12.00 -11.52
N ALA A 42 -1.05 -13.26 -11.83
CA ALA A 42 0.30 -13.81 -11.76
C ALA A 42 1.28 -13.05 -12.66
N ALA A 43 0.88 -12.75 -13.90
CA ALA A 43 1.71 -12.02 -14.86
C ALA A 43 2.00 -10.57 -14.45
N SER A 44 1.14 -9.94 -13.65
CA SER A 44 1.33 -8.57 -13.15
C SER A 44 2.39 -8.47 -12.03
N GLY A 45 2.74 -9.58 -11.39
CA GLY A 45 3.63 -9.61 -10.23
C GLY A 45 2.95 -9.23 -8.91
N ALA A 46 1.61 -9.18 -8.87
CA ALA A 46 0.87 -9.13 -7.62
C ALA A 46 1.21 -10.34 -6.72
N HIS A 47 1.10 -10.18 -5.41
CA HIS A 47 1.55 -11.22 -4.47
C HIS A 47 0.44 -12.21 -4.14
N ALA A 48 -0.81 -11.75 -4.20
CA ALA A 48 -1.94 -12.58 -3.83
C ALA A 48 -3.16 -12.37 -4.73
N LEU A 49 -3.95 -13.43 -4.82
CA LEU A 49 -5.31 -13.44 -5.33
C LEU A 49 -6.28 -13.58 -4.15
N LYS A 50 -7.35 -12.80 -4.16
CA LYS A 50 -8.45 -12.90 -3.21
C LYS A 50 -9.78 -13.21 -3.90
N LEU A 51 -10.60 -14.03 -3.25
CA LEU A 51 -11.98 -14.34 -3.63
C LEU A 51 -12.98 -13.82 -2.58
N GLN A 52 -14.26 -14.04 -2.86
CA GLN A 52 -15.36 -13.96 -1.91
C GLN A 52 -16.08 -15.31 -1.89
N THR A 53 -16.32 -15.84 -0.70
CA THR A 53 -16.89 -17.19 -0.51
C THR A 53 -18.19 -17.08 0.27
N TYR A 54 -19.30 -17.14 -0.47
CA TYR A 54 -20.66 -17.13 0.06
C TYR A 54 -21.61 -17.75 -0.98
N THR A 55 -22.82 -18.11 -0.55
CA THR A 55 -23.97 -18.24 -1.45
C THR A 55 -24.98 -17.13 -1.14
N PRO A 56 -25.89 -16.80 -2.07
CA PRO A 56 -26.95 -15.82 -1.78
C PRO A 56 -27.76 -16.19 -0.53
N ASP A 57 -28.00 -17.49 -0.31
CA ASP A 57 -28.76 -18.00 0.84
C ASP A 57 -28.02 -17.89 2.18
N THR A 58 -26.68 -17.87 2.17
CA THR A 58 -25.90 -17.66 3.40
C THR A 58 -25.70 -16.18 3.71
N LEU A 59 -25.74 -15.32 2.70
CA LEU A 59 -25.52 -13.88 2.84
C LEU A 59 -26.82 -13.08 3.03
N THR A 60 -27.91 -13.52 2.42
CA THR A 60 -29.22 -12.85 2.49
C THR A 60 -30.36 -13.85 2.30
N ILE A 61 -31.58 -13.38 2.06
CA ILE A 61 -32.75 -14.22 1.76
C ILE A 61 -33.47 -13.74 0.50
N ASP A 62 -34.09 -14.66 -0.23
CA ASP A 62 -34.88 -14.34 -1.42
C ASP A 62 -36.22 -13.71 -1.02
N VAL A 63 -36.18 -12.40 -0.78
CA VAL A 63 -37.37 -11.60 -0.46
C VAL A 63 -37.34 -10.29 -1.22
N ASP A 64 -38.53 -9.85 -1.66
CA ASP A 64 -38.73 -8.54 -2.26
C ASP A 64 -39.37 -7.58 -1.24
N ALA A 65 -38.52 -6.97 -0.42
CA ALA A 65 -38.90 -5.96 0.56
C ALA A 65 -37.95 -4.75 0.50
N PRO A 66 -38.38 -3.54 0.91
CA PRO A 66 -37.56 -2.32 0.81
C PRO A 66 -36.16 -2.44 1.43
N GLU A 67 -36.02 -3.19 2.53
CA GLU A 67 -34.77 -3.40 3.25
C GLU A 67 -33.78 -4.31 2.49
N PHE A 68 -34.28 -5.12 1.55
CA PHE A 68 -33.51 -6.05 0.72
C PHE A 68 -33.25 -5.50 -0.69
N ARG A 69 -33.46 -4.19 -0.88
CA ARG A 69 -33.20 -3.50 -2.13
C ARG A 69 -32.11 -2.46 -1.95
N ILE A 70 -31.24 -2.38 -2.95
CA ILE A 70 -30.26 -1.31 -3.04
C ILE A 70 -31.00 -0.02 -3.36
N SER A 71 -30.57 1.08 -2.73
CA SER A 71 -31.19 2.39 -2.91
C SER A 71 -31.23 2.77 -4.41
N GLY A 72 -32.33 3.33 -4.87
CA GLY A 72 -32.52 3.64 -6.30
C GLY A 72 -31.51 4.65 -6.87
N GLY A 73 -30.82 5.40 -6.00
CA GLY A 73 -29.76 6.35 -6.41
C GLY A 73 -28.36 5.74 -6.46
N HIS A 74 -28.18 4.45 -6.18
CA HIS A 74 -26.88 3.80 -6.28
C HIS A 74 -26.48 3.67 -7.76
N GLU A 75 -25.26 4.10 -8.10
CA GLU A 75 -24.79 4.24 -9.49
C GLU A 75 -24.77 2.91 -10.25
N LEU A 76 -24.24 1.85 -9.62
CA LEU A 76 -24.06 0.55 -10.29
C LEU A 76 -25.25 -0.41 -10.15
N TRP A 77 -25.90 -0.44 -8.98
CA TRP A 77 -26.85 -1.51 -8.62
C TRP A 77 -28.20 -0.94 -8.13
N GLY A 78 -28.53 0.30 -8.50
CA GLY A 78 -29.70 1.00 -7.99
C GLY A 78 -31.01 0.25 -8.18
N GLY A 79 -31.74 0.01 -7.09
CA GLY A 79 -33.04 -0.67 -7.10
C GLY A 79 -32.99 -2.19 -7.23
N GLU A 80 -31.82 -2.80 -7.43
CA GLU A 80 -31.66 -4.26 -7.47
C GLU A 80 -31.95 -4.88 -6.11
N ARG A 81 -32.47 -6.12 -6.12
CA ARG A 81 -32.61 -6.94 -4.92
C ARG A 81 -31.25 -7.55 -4.56
N LEU A 82 -30.92 -7.55 -3.27
CA LEU A 82 -29.66 -8.12 -2.77
C LEU A 82 -29.45 -9.57 -3.24
N TYR A 83 -30.48 -10.41 -3.13
CA TYR A 83 -30.39 -11.82 -3.54
C TYR A 83 -29.96 -11.98 -5.01
N GLN A 84 -30.53 -11.19 -5.92
CA GLN A 84 -30.22 -11.28 -7.35
C GLN A 84 -28.82 -10.78 -7.68
N LEU A 85 -28.38 -9.72 -6.99
CA LEU A 85 -27.02 -9.22 -7.12
C LEU A 85 -26.01 -10.30 -6.69
N PHE A 86 -26.22 -10.87 -5.51
CA PHE A 86 -25.36 -11.91 -4.96
C PHE A 86 -25.39 -13.21 -5.76
N GLU A 87 -26.55 -13.59 -6.31
CA GLU A 87 -26.66 -14.74 -7.21
C GLU A 87 -25.81 -14.54 -8.47
N ARG A 88 -25.83 -13.34 -9.05
CA ARG A 88 -25.00 -13.00 -10.21
C ARG A 88 -23.51 -12.89 -9.87
N ALA A 89 -23.17 -12.44 -8.66
CA ALA A 89 -21.80 -12.10 -8.28
C ALA A 89 -21.01 -13.24 -7.64
N HIS A 90 -21.67 -14.20 -6.97
CA HIS A 90 -20.98 -15.21 -6.16
C HIS A 90 -20.08 -16.11 -7.02
N THR A 91 -18.97 -16.54 -6.44
CA THR A 91 -18.13 -17.60 -7.00
C THR A 91 -18.69 -18.96 -6.56
N PRO A 92 -19.09 -19.86 -7.49
CA PRO A 92 -19.53 -21.20 -7.12
C PRO A 92 -18.49 -21.94 -6.27
N TYR A 93 -18.94 -22.68 -5.25
CA TYR A 93 -18.05 -23.32 -4.29
C TYR A 93 -17.10 -24.31 -4.97
N GLU A 94 -17.58 -25.05 -5.95
CA GLU A 94 -16.79 -26.02 -6.71
C GLU A 94 -15.68 -25.38 -7.57
N TRP A 95 -15.70 -24.05 -7.78
CA TRP A 95 -14.64 -23.33 -8.51
C TRP A 95 -13.45 -22.97 -7.63
N HIS A 96 -13.63 -22.91 -6.31
CA HIS A 96 -12.57 -22.49 -5.39
C HIS A 96 -11.36 -23.42 -5.46
N GLY A 97 -11.57 -24.74 -5.52
CA GLY A 97 -10.49 -25.72 -5.68
C GLY A 97 -9.62 -25.47 -6.92
N PRO A 98 -10.19 -25.47 -8.14
CA PRO A 98 -9.47 -25.16 -9.38
C PRO A 98 -8.76 -23.79 -9.36
N ILE A 99 -9.39 -22.75 -8.81
CA ILE A 99 -8.80 -21.41 -8.71
C ILE A 99 -7.61 -21.40 -7.74
N PHE A 100 -7.76 -22.00 -6.56
CA PHE A 100 -6.69 -22.11 -5.57
C PHE A 100 -5.50 -22.89 -6.13
N GLU A 101 -5.77 -24.01 -6.82
CA GLU A 101 -4.74 -24.82 -7.46
C GLU A 101 -3.99 -24.02 -8.53
N ARG A 102 -4.71 -23.31 -9.41
CA ARG A 102 -4.11 -22.47 -10.46
C ARG A 102 -3.24 -21.36 -9.85
N ALA A 103 -3.74 -20.66 -8.83
CA ALA A 103 -2.99 -19.60 -8.16
C ALA A 103 -1.69 -20.12 -7.52
N ARG A 104 -1.77 -21.26 -6.83
CA ARG A 104 -0.60 -21.94 -6.24
C ARG A 104 0.43 -22.36 -7.28
N ARG A 105 0.00 -22.89 -8.44
CA ARG A 105 0.91 -23.22 -9.54
C ARG A 105 1.69 -22.01 -10.07
N HIS A 106 1.12 -20.81 -9.96
CA HIS A 106 1.78 -19.55 -10.29
C HIS A 106 2.58 -18.94 -9.15
N GLY A 107 2.61 -19.57 -7.97
CA GLY A 107 3.29 -19.04 -6.79
C GLY A 107 2.55 -17.87 -6.12
N LEU A 108 1.29 -17.63 -6.48
CA LEU A 108 0.45 -16.64 -5.80
C LEU A 108 0.02 -17.18 -4.43
N THR A 109 0.00 -16.29 -3.44
CA THR A 109 -0.78 -16.54 -2.23
C THR A 109 -2.27 -16.42 -2.58
N VAL A 110 -3.10 -17.37 -2.16
CA VAL A 110 -4.54 -17.34 -2.46
C VAL A 110 -5.33 -17.51 -1.17
N PHE A 111 -6.28 -16.61 -0.92
CA PHE A 111 -7.17 -16.63 0.22
C PHE A 111 -8.52 -16.00 -0.13
N SER A 112 -9.47 -15.99 0.79
CA SER A 112 -10.82 -15.47 0.52
C SER A 112 -11.45 -14.76 1.70
N SER A 113 -12.55 -14.08 1.43
CA SER A 113 -13.50 -13.58 2.41
C SER A 113 -14.61 -14.60 2.68
N PRO A 114 -14.67 -15.24 3.86
CA PRO A 114 -15.84 -16.01 4.26
C PRO A 114 -16.92 -15.07 4.79
N PHE A 115 -18.18 -15.38 4.50
CA PHE A 115 -19.34 -14.63 5.00
C PHE A 115 -20.20 -15.44 5.97
N ASP A 116 -19.91 -16.73 6.11
CA ASP A 116 -20.60 -17.64 7.02
C ASP A 116 -19.72 -18.84 7.37
N HIS A 117 -20.22 -19.73 8.23
CA HIS A 117 -19.47 -20.91 8.69
C HIS A 117 -19.13 -21.92 7.58
N THR A 118 -20.01 -22.13 6.60
CA THR A 118 -19.75 -23.07 5.48
C THR A 118 -18.61 -22.58 4.60
N ALA A 119 -18.48 -21.26 4.44
CA ALA A 119 -17.36 -20.64 3.75
C ALA A 119 -16.04 -20.86 4.51
N VAL A 120 -16.05 -20.78 5.85
CA VAL A 120 -14.86 -21.10 6.66
C VAL A 120 -14.47 -22.57 6.50
N GLU A 121 -15.43 -23.49 6.56
CA GLU A 121 -15.19 -24.93 6.36
C GLU A 121 -14.53 -25.22 5.01
N LEU A 122 -15.09 -24.69 3.91
CA LEU A 122 -14.52 -24.83 2.57
C LEU A 122 -13.09 -24.28 2.49
N LEU A 123 -12.83 -23.12 3.09
CA LEU A 123 -11.51 -22.49 3.04
C LEU A 123 -10.47 -23.22 3.90
N GLU A 124 -10.88 -23.88 4.98
CA GLU A 124 -10.02 -24.78 5.75
C GLU A 124 -9.68 -26.04 4.95
N GLU A 125 -10.65 -26.66 4.26
CA GLU A 125 -10.38 -27.80 3.36
C GLU A 125 -9.38 -27.45 2.26
N LEU A 126 -9.44 -26.20 1.78
CA LEU A 126 -8.52 -25.69 0.78
C LEU A 126 -7.18 -25.23 1.35
N ASP A 127 -6.94 -25.31 2.66
CA ASP A 127 -5.74 -24.83 3.35
C ASP A 127 -5.41 -23.35 3.02
N THR A 128 -6.40 -22.47 3.20
CA THR A 128 -6.17 -21.02 3.05
C THR A 128 -5.10 -20.54 4.04
N PRO A 129 -4.14 -19.70 3.65
CA PRO A 129 -3.07 -19.24 4.54
C PRO A 129 -3.46 -18.05 5.42
N ALA A 130 -4.60 -17.40 5.13
CA ALA A 130 -5.15 -16.27 5.86
C ALA A 130 -6.64 -16.11 5.52
N TYR A 131 -7.31 -15.21 6.23
CA TYR A 131 -8.71 -14.84 5.99
C TYR A 131 -8.88 -13.34 5.80
N LYS A 132 -9.85 -12.95 4.97
CA LYS A 132 -10.29 -11.57 4.84
C LYS A 132 -11.66 -11.37 5.47
N ILE A 133 -11.78 -10.49 6.46
CA ILE A 133 -13.10 -10.01 6.92
C ILE A 133 -13.45 -8.76 6.11
N ALA A 134 -14.58 -8.80 5.42
CA ALA A 134 -15.11 -7.67 4.65
C ALA A 134 -15.67 -6.59 5.59
N SER A 135 -15.86 -5.38 5.05
CA SER A 135 -16.24 -4.22 5.88
C SER A 135 -17.63 -4.40 6.53
N SER A 136 -18.56 -5.01 5.81
CA SER A 136 -19.93 -5.27 6.31
C SER A 136 -19.93 -6.31 7.43
N GLU A 137 -19.02 -7.29 7.35
CA GLU A 137 -18.90 -8.39 8.32
C GLU A 137 -18.03 -8.02 9.52
N LEU A 138 -17.46 -6.81 9.58
CA LEU A 138 -16.64 -6.35 10.72
C LEU A 138 -17.42 -6.40 12.05
N VAL A 139 -18.74 -6.20 12.00
CA VAL A 139 -19.61 -6.25 13.19
C VAL A 139 -20.07 -7.66 13.55
N ASP A 140 -19.84 -8.65 12.68
CA ASP A 140 -20.15 -10.06 12.96
C ASP A 140 -19.06 -10.69 13.84
N LEU A 141 -19.10 -10.35 15.13
CA LEU A 141 -18.15 -10.85 16.11
C LEU A 141 -18.15 -12.39 16.23
N PRO A 142 -19.30 -13.10 16.14
CA PRO A 142 -19.31 -14.56 16.02
C PRO A 142 -18.48 -15.09 14.85
N LEU A 143 -18.67 -14.57 13.63
CA LEU A 143 -17.87 -14.97 12.46
C LEU A 143 -16.39 -14.68 12.67
N ILE A 144 -16.05 -13.50 13.21
CA ILE A 144 -14.66 -13.14 13.52
C ILE A 144 -14.03 -14.13 14.50
N ARG A 145 -14.74 -14.55 15.56
CA ARG A 145 -14.23 -15.54 16.52
C ARG A 145 -14.08 -16.92 15.88
N LEU A 146 -15.00 -17.32 15.01
CA LEU A 146 -14.92 -18.58 14.27
C LEU A 146 -13.66 -18.62 13.40
N VAL A 147 -13.42 -17.57 12.62
CA VAL A 147 -12.22 -17.44 11.80
C VAL A 147 -10.95 -17.39 12.66
N ALA A 148 -10.96 -16.62 13.74
CA ALA A 148 -9.82 -16.51 14.65
C ALA A 148 -9.43 -17.85 15.30
N ALA A 149 -10.41 -18.72 15.58
CA ALA A 149 -10.18 -20.03 16.20
C ALA A 149 -9.35 -20.99 15.31
N THR A 150 -9.25 -20.71 14.00
CA THR A 150 -8.33 -21.43 13.10
C THR A 150 -6.86 -21.15 13.41
N GLY A 151 -6.56 -20.09 14.17
CA GLY A 151 -5.19 -19.63 14.45
C GLY A 151 -4.51 -18.94 13.27
N LYS A 152 -5.21 -18.76 12.14
CA LYS A 152 -4.65 -18.13 10.95
C LYS A 152 -4.70 -16.60 11.02
N PRO A 153 -3.84 -15.88 10.28
CA PRO A 153 -3.90 -14.43 10.16
C PRO A 153 -5.21 -13.92 9.57
N MET A 154 -5.63 -12.73 10.01
CA MET A 154 -6.84 -12.06 9.55
C MET A 154 -6.53 -10.68 8.97
N VAL A 155 -7.10 -10.37 7.80
CA VAL A 155 -7.08 -9.06 7.16
C VAL A 155 -8.49 -8.47 7.23
N ILE A 156 -8.70 -7.44 8.05
CA ILE A 156 -10.04 -6.94 8.38
C ILE A 156 -10.21 -5.54 7.76
N SER A 157 -11.20 -5.37 6.87
CA SER A 157 -11.51 -4.04 6.32
C SER A 157 -12.39 -3.26 7.28
N THR A 158 -12.15 -1.95 7.38
CA THR A 158 -12.82 -1.07 8.34
C THR A 158 -13.67 -0.01 7.66
N GLY A 159 -14.26 -0.31 6.50
CA GLY A 159 -15.18 0.61 5.83
C GLY A 159 -16.44 0.82 6.69
N MET A 160 -16.95 2.06 6.74
CA MET A 160 -18.14 2.47 7.53
C MET A 160 -18.00 2.37 9.05
N ALA A 161 -17.05 1.59 9.56
CA ALA A 161 -16.90 1.28 10.97
C ALA A 161 -16.44 2.48 11.80
N THR A 162 -17.02 2.61 12.97
CA THR A 162 -16.56 3.47 14.06
C THR A 162 -15.35 2.85 14.76
N VAL A 163 -14.61 3.66 15.53
CA VAL A 163 -13.48 3.16 16.35
C VAL A 163 -13.95 2.07 17.33
N GLY A 164 -15.15 2.20 17.90
CA GLY A 164 -15.69 1.21 18.83
C GLY A 164 -16.01 -0.14 18.17
N GLU A 165 -16.53 -0.13 16.94
CA GLU A 165 -16.76 -1.37 16.19
C GLU A 165 -15.45 -2.04 15.78
N ILE A 166 -14.44 -1.25 15.37
CA ILE A 166 -13.11 -1.78 15.07
C ILE A 166 -12.47 -2.38 16.33
N ASP A 167 -12.60 -1.72 17.48
CA ASP A 167 -12.10 -2.26 18.76
C ASP A 167 -12.77 -3.58 19.14
N ALA A 168 -14.09 -3.68 18.97
CA ALA A 168 -14.83 -4.91 19.21
C ALA A 168 -14.36 -6.05 18.29
N ALA A 169 -14.17 -5.77 17.00
CA ALA A 169 -13.67 -6.73 16.01
C ALA A 169 -12.24 -7.20 16.34
N VAL A 170 -11.32 -6.28 16.62
CA VAL A 170 -9.93 -6.60 16.99
C VAL A 170 -9.89 -7.40 18.30
N THR A 171 -10.71 -7.03 19.27
CA THR A 171 -10.84 -7.76 20.55
C THR A 171 -11.36 -9.17 20.34
N ALA A 172 -12.41 -9.34 19.53
CA ALA A 172 -12.96 -10.64 19.18
C ALA A 172 -11.92 -11.52 18.46
N ALA A 173 -11.19 -10.97 17.50
CA ALA A 173 -10.13 -11.69 16.77
C ALA A 173 -8.99 -12.12 17.71
N ARG A 174 -8.50 -11.22 18.58
CA ARG A 174 -7.45 -11.54 19.57
C ARG A 174 -7.90 -12.60 20.56
N ALA A 175 -9.08 -12.45 21.14
CA ALA A 175 -9.63 -13.40 22.11
C ALA A 175 -9.94 -14.77 21.48
N GLY A 176 -10.29 -14.79 20.18
CA GLY A 176 -10.52 -16.01 19.41
C GLY A 176 -9.24 -16.73 18.98
N GLY A 177 -8.05 -16.13 19.15
CA GLY A 177 -6.77 -16.78 18.84
C GLY A 177 -6.17 -16.46 17.48
N ALA A 178 -6.57 -15.37 16.82
CA ALA A 178 -6.05 -14.99 15.50
C ALA A 178 -4.51 -14.94 15.46
N GLY A 179 -3.91 -15.53 14.43
CA GLY A 179 -2.45 -15.61 14.25
C GLY A 179 -1.76 -14.30 13.85
N GLY A 180 -2.51 -13.20 13.85
CA GLY A 180 -2.09 -11.88 13.41
C GLY A 180 -3.27 -11.12 12.80
N ILE A 181 -3.26 -9.79 12.91
CA ILE A 181 -4.34 -8.94 12.40
C ILE A 181 -3.71 -7.84 11.56
N VAL A 182 -4.25 -7.59 10.36
CA VAL A 182 -3.97 -6.41 9.54
C VAL A 182 -5.29 -5.66 9.32
N LEU A 183 -5.31 -4.36 9.61
CA LEU A 183 -6.50 -3.53 9.37
C LEU A 183 -6.40 -2.78 8.04
N LEU A 184 -7.45 -2.83 7.24
CA LEU A 184 -7.52 -2.07 5.99
C LEU A 184 -8.44 -0.87 6.13
N ALA A 185 -7.87 0.32 5.98
CA ALA A 185 -8.65 1.51 5.67
C ALA A 185 -9.44 1.27 4.38
N CYS A 186 -10.74 1.51 4.41
CA CYS A 186 -11.63 1.24 3.27
C CYS A 186 -12.70 2.33 3.17
N THR A 187 -13.06 2.71 1.96
CA THR A 187 -14.22 3.57 1.68
C THR A 187 -15.22 2.73 0.91
N ALA A 188 -16.36 2.41 1.53
CA ALA A 188 -17.39 1.53 0.98
C ALA A 188 -18.29 2.31 0.00
N SER A 189 -17.70 2.73 -1.11
CA SER A 189 -18.35 3.39 -2.25
C SER A 189 -17.72 2.83 -3.52
N TYR A 190 -18.52 2.62 -4.56
CA TYR A 190 -18.12 1.86 -5.75
C TYR A 190 -18.58 2.57 -7.04
N PRO A 191 -17.71 3.34 -7.72
CA PRO A 191 -16.35 3.71 -7.31
C PRO A 191 -16.34 4.67 -6.09
N ALA A 192 -15.23 4.68 -5.35
CA ALA A 192 -14.99 5.66 -4.30
C ALA A 192 -14.33 6.91 -4.91
N PRO A 193 -14.79 8.13 -4.61
CA PRO A 193 -14.07 9.32 -5.01
C PRO A 193 -12.80 9.49 -4.15
N PRO A 194 -11.66 9.91 -4.73
CA PRO A 194 -10.39 9.99 -4.00
C PRO A 194 -10.43 10.82 -2.70
N GLN A 195 -11.20 11.92 -2.68
CA GLN A 195 -11.34 12.77 -1.49
C GLN A 195 -11.93 12.04 -0.26
N ASP A 196 -12.69 10.96 -0.48
CA ASP A 196 -13.34 10.20 0.59
C ASP A 196 -12.48 9.04 1.09
N SER A 197 -11.30 8.82 0.50
CA SER A 197 -10.36 7.76 0.90
C SER A 197 -9.78 8.00 2.30
N ASN A 198 -9.67 9.27 2.70
CA ASN A 198 -9.27 9.70 4.05
C ASN A 198 -7.98 9.04 4.57
N LEU A 199 -6.93 8.97 3.73
CA LEU A 199 -5.69 8.21 4.02
C LEU A 199 -5.00 8.58 5.33
N ARG A 200 -5.22 9.80 5.86
CA ARG A 200 -4.69 10.23 7.16
C ARG A 200 -5.16 9.37 8.34
N ARG A 201 -6.18 8.52 8.17
CA ARG A 201 -6.60 7.53 9.18
C ARG A 201 -5.65 6.35 9.33
N LEU A 202 -4.82 6.05 8.32
CA LEU A 202 -3.88 4.92 8.35
C LEU A 202 -2.96 4.94 9.59
N PRO A 203 -2.19 6.02 9.85
CA PRO A 203 -1.36 6.08 11.06
C PRO A 203 -2.20 6.03 12.35
N VAL A 204 -3.40 6.63 12.35
CA VAL A 204 -4.29 6.60 13.52
C VAL A 204 -4.74 5.16 13.81
N LEU A 205 -5.14 4.39 12.80
CA LEU A 205 -5.51 2.98 12.95
C LEU A 205 -4.33 2.14 13.47
N ALA A 206 -3.13 2.37 12.91
CA ALA A 206 -1.93 1.65 13.29
C ALA A 206 -1.57 1.90 14.78
N ASP A 207 -1.55 3.17 15.18
CA ASP A 207 -1.21 3.58 16.54
C ASP A 207 -2.27 3.15 17.56
N THR A 208 -3.56 3.29 17.21
CA THR A 208 -4.68 2.97 18.12
C THR A 208 -4.74 1.47 18.42
N PHE A 209 -4.56 0.62 17.40
CA PHE A 209 -4.75 -0.82 17.56
C PHE A 209 -3.44 -1.61 17.67
N GLY A 210 -2.28 -1.00 17.40
CA GLY A 210 -0.97 -1.67 17.51
C GLY A 210 -0.76 -2.79 16.47
N VAL A 211 -1.39 -2.66 15.30
CA VAL A 211 -1.40 -3.66 14.22
C VAL A 211 -0.94 -3.04 12.90
N PRO A 212 -0.40 -3.84 11.96
CA PRO A 212 -0.15 -3.36 10.61
C PRO A 212 -1.43 -2.85 9.95
N VAL A 213 -1.27 -1.83 9.12
CA VAL A 213 -2.37 -1.22 8.37
C VAL A 213 -2.13 -1.30 6.88
N GLY A 214 -3.22 -1.33 6.13
CA GLY A 214 -3.23 -1.28 4.68
C GLY A 214 -4.46 -0.54 4.17
N ILE A 215 -4.70 -0.64 2.87
CA ILE A 215 -5.86 -0.07 2.22
C ILE A 215 -6.58 -1.13 1.39
N SER A 216 -7.92 -1.12 1.45
CA SER A 216 -8.81 -1.76 0.47
C SER A 216 -9.44 -0.63 -0.33
N ASP A 217 -9.02 -0.48 -1.59
CA ASP A 217 -9.23 0.73 -2.38
C ASP A 217 -10.22 0.53 -3.53
N HIS A 218 -11.25 1.37 -3.58
CA HIS A 218 -12.29 1.35 -4.63
C HIS A 218 -12.23 2.59 -5.53
N THR A 219 -11.13 3.35 -5.49
CA THR A 219 -10.97 4.54 -6.34
C THR A 219 -10.56 4.18 -7.76
N PRO A 220 -10.83 5.01 -8.78
CA PRO A 220 -10.27 4.77 -10.11
C PRO A 220 -8.73 4.90 -10.12
N GLY A 221 -8.04 3.98 -10.81
CA GLY A 221 -6.59 4.01 -10.97
C GLY A 221 -5.79 3.66 -9.71
N ILE A 222 -4.53 4.13 -9.65
CA ILE A 222 -3.55 3.69 -8.64
C ILE A 222 -3.02 4.81 -7.72
N GLY A 223 -3.47 6.06 -7.92
CA GLY A 223 -2.91 7.21 -7.21
C GLY A 223 -3.11 7.14 -5.69
N VAL A 224 -4.33 6.78 -5.25
CA VAL A 224 -4.66 6.64 -3.83
C VAL A 224 -3.89 5.50 -3.15
N PRO A 225 -3.86 4.26 -3.69
CA PRO A 225 -3.10 3.19 -3.05
C PRO A 225 -1.59 3.45 -3.02
N VAL A 226 -1.01 4.11 -4.03
CA VAL A 226 0.40 4.52 -4.00
C VAL A 226 0.64 5.59 -2.92
N ALA A 227 -0.25 6.58 -2.78
CA ALA A 227 -0.16 7.58 -1.71
C ALA A 227 -0.30 6.96 -0.31
N ALA A 228 -1.11 5.89 -0.17
CA ALA A 228 -1.30 5.19 1.09
C ALA A 228 0.01 4.57 1.64
N VAL A 229 0.92 4.15 0.75
CA VAL A 229 2.24 3.60 1.14
C VAL A 229 3.03 4.63 1.97
N ALA A 230 3.00 5.91 1.57
CA ALA A 230 3.68 6.97 2.29
C ALA A 230 3.10 7.25 3.69
N LEU A 231 1.90 6.75 3.96
CA LEU A 231 1.23 6.85 5.26
C LEU A 231 1.26 5.52 6.04
N GLY A 232 2.12 4.58 5.61
CA GLY A 232 2.39 3.34 6.34
C GLY A 232 1.56 2.14 5.90
N ALA A 233 0.81 2.23 4.80
CA ALA A 233 0.10 1.06 4.26
C ALA A 233 1.10 -0.01 3.80
N CYS A 234 1.03 -1.18 4.42
CA CYS A 234 1.84 -2.36 4.11
C CYS A 234 1.09 -3.44 3.33
N LEU A 235 -0.24 -3.31 3.20
CA LEU A 235 -1.10 -4.15 2.37
C LEU A 235 -1.96 -3.25 1.50
N ILE A 236 -2.08 -3.59 0.22
CA ILE A 236 -2.94 -2.89 -0.75
C ILE A 236 -3.85 -3.91 -1.40
N GLU A 237 -5.15 -3.74 -1.27
CA GLU A 237 -6.15 -4.56 -1.93
C GLU A 237 -6.87 -3.74 -3.01
N LYS A 238 -6.96 -4.31 -4.21
CA LYS A 238 -7.60 -3.72 -5.38
C LYS A 238 -8.40 -4.75 -6.16
N HIS A 239 -9.62 -4.40 -6.58
CA HIS A 239 -10.37 -5.23 -7.51
C HIS A 239 -9.68 -5.29 -8.87
N VAL A 240 -9.79 -6.43 -9.55
CA VAL A 240 -9.16 -6.68 -10.85
C VAL A 240 -10.12 -7.32 -11.84
N THR A 241 -9.98 -6.97 -13.10
CA THR A 241 -10.69 -7.58 -14.22
C THR A 241 -9.74 -7.74 -15.41
N LEU A 242 -10.08 -8.61 -16.37
CA LEU A 242 -9.29 -8.72 -17.60
C LEU A 242 -9.41 -7.46 -18.46
N ARG A 243 -10.65 -6.97 -18.60
CA ARG A 243 -11.02 -5.75 -19.33
C ARG A 243 -12.30 -5.20 -18.74
N ARG A 244 -12.33 -3.90 -18.42
CA ARG A 244 -13.54 -3.25 -17.90
C ARG A 244 -14.67 -3.24 -18.94
N ALA A 245 -14.30 -3.16 -20.22
CA ALA A 245 -15.24 -3.18 -21.34
C ALA A 245 -16.05 -4.50 -21.48
N ASP A 246 -15.61 -5.59 -20.83
CA ASP A 246 -16.37 -6.85 -20.80
C ASP A 246 -17.57 -6.78 -19.81
N GLY A 247 -17.69 -5.70 -19.04
CA GLY A 247 -18.65 -5.56 -17.96
C GLY A 247 -18.38 -6.50 -16.78
N GLY A 248 -19.31 -6.54 -15.85
CA GLY A 248 -19.21 -7.29 -14.61
C GLY A 248 -19.79 -6.49 -13.45
N VAL A 249 -20.02 -7.15 -12.32
CA VAL A 249 -20.63 -6.48 -11.15
C VAL A 249 -19.74 -5.35 -10.62
N ASP A 250 -18.42 -5.55 -10.68
CA ASP A 250 -17.41 -4.65 -10.12
C ASP A 250 -16.44 -4.10 -11.17
N SER A 251 -16.74 -4.26 -12.47
CA SER A 251 -15.79 -3.96 -13.54
C SER A 251 -15.33 -2.50 -13.56
N ASP A 252 -16.21 -1.56 -13.22
CA ASP A 252 -16.01 -0.13 -13.47
C ASP A 252 -14.89 0.50 -12.64
N PHE A 253 -14.62 -0.05 -11.46
CA PHE A 253 -13.57 0.41 -10.54
C PHE A 253 -12.40 -0.58 -10.40
N SER A 254 -12.46 -1.69 -11.15
CA SER A 254 -11.43 -2.72 -11.16
C SER A 254 -10.24 -2.32 -12.05
N LEU A 255 -9.03 -2.68 -11.63
CA LEU A 255 -7.83 -2.50 -12.44
C LEU A 255 -7.76 -3.55 -13.55
N GLU A 256 -7.32 -3.13 -14.73
CA GLU A 256 -6.89 -4.04 -15.78
C GLU A 256 -5.45 -4.55 -15.53
N PRO A 257 -4.99 -5.63 -16.19
CA PRO A 257 -3.73 -6.27 -15.86
C PRO A 257 -2.50 -5.36 -15.90
N THR A 258 -2.46 -4.40 -16.83
CA THR A 258 -1.37 -3.41 -16.92
C THR A 258 -1.38 -2.43 -15.74
N GLU A 259 -2.57 -2.01 -15.30
CA GLU A 259 -2.72 -1.09 -14.16
C GLU A 259 -2.38 -1.79 -12.84
N LEU A 260 -2.67 -3.09 -12.72
CA LEU A 260 -2.24 -3.90 -11.58
C LEU A 260 -0.71 -4.05 -11.54
N ALA A 261 -0.07 -4.24 -12.71
CA ALA A 261 1.39 -4.27 -12.81
C ALA A 261 2.01 -2.91 -12.44
N ASP A 262 1.41 -1.82 -12.88
CA ASP A 262 1.81 -0.46 -12.49
C ASP A 262 1.64 -0.25 -10.98
N LEU A 263 0.52 -0.68 -10.39
CA LEU A 263 0.32 -0.63 -8.94
C LEU A 263 1.42 -1.39 -8.19
N ARG A 264 1.78 -2.59 -8.68
CA ARG A 264 2.85 -3.39 -8.08
C ARG A 264 4.19 -2.66 -8.13
N VAL A 265 4.54 -2.08 -9.26
CA VAL A 265 5.82 -1.35 -9.44
C VAL A 265 5.85 -0.06 -8.63
N GLU A 266 4.80 0.76 -8.73
CA GLU A 266 4.77 2.09 -8.12
C GLU A 266 4.61 2.03 -6.60
N SER A 267 3.92 1.03 -6.04
CA SER A 267 3.87 0.84 -4.59
C SER A 267 5.25 0.47 -4.01
N GLU A 268 6.03 -0.37 -4.68
CA GLU A 268 7.41 -0.67 -4.25
C GLU A 268 8.33 0.55 -4.39
N ARG A 269 8.21 1.33 -5.48
CA ARG A 269 8.96 2.57 -5.65
C ARG A 269 8.62 3.59 -4.56
N ALA A 270 7.34 3.77 -4.25
CA ALA A 270 6.90 4.64 -3.18
C ALA A 270 7.46 4.23 -1.83
N TRP A 271 7.42 2.93 -1.51
CA TRP A 271 8.01 2.39 -0.29
C TRP A 271 9.52 2.61 -0.23
N ALA A 272 10.26 2.29 -1.30
CA ALA A 272 11.70 2.49 -1.37
C ALA A 272 12.08 3.98 -1.23
N ALA A 273 11.24 4.89 -1.73
CA ALA A 273 11.45 6.33 -1.65
C ALA A 273 11.25 6.92 -0.24
N LEU A 274 10.57 6.21 0.68
CA LEU A 274 10.45 6.65 2.07
C LEU A 274 11.81 6.71 2.77
N GLY A 275 12.73 5.82 2.37
CA GLY A 275 14.13 5.85 2.80
C GLY A 275 14.30 5.83 4.31
N ALA A 276 15.25 6.63 4.81
CA ALA A 276 15.58 6.75 6.22
C ALA A 276 15.28 8.16 6.74
N THR A 277 15.10 8.29 8.05
CA THR A 277 14.86 9.57 8.73
C THR A 277 16.10 10.49 8.82
N THR A 278 17.23 10.08 8.24
CA THR A 278 18.48 10.84 8.32
C THR A 278 18.50 11.99 7.32
N ILE A 279 18.69 13.20 7.81
CA ILE A 279 18.86 14.40 6.98
C ILE A 279 20.35 14.57 6.67
N GLY A 280 20.72 14.46 5.40
CA GLY A 280 22.10 14.62 4.96
C GLY A 280 22.33 14.04 3.56
N PRO A 281 23.55 14.17 3.02
CA PRO A 281 23.89 13.61 1.71
C PRO A 281 23.79 12.09 1.73
N THR A 282 23.05 11.54 0.77
CA THR A 282 23.03 10.12 0.46
C THR A 282 24.40 9.65 -0.07
N PRO A 283 24.69 8.33 -0.09
CA PRO A 283 25.89 7.80 -0.73
C PRO A 283 26.08 8.31 -2.18
N THR A 284 25.00 8.42 -2.94
CA THR A 284 24.99 8.93 -4.32
C THR A 284 25.34 10.42 -4.40
N GLU A 285 25.02 11.21 -3.38
CA GLU A 285 25.30 12.65 -3.33
C GLU A 285 26.70 12.98 -2.80
N ARG A 286 27.47 12.01 -2.29
CA ARG A 286 28.79 12.25 -1.66
C ARG A 286 29.77 12.93 -2.60
N GLU A 287 29.78 12.56 -3.88
CA GLU A 287 30.64 13.22 -4.87
C GLU A 287 30.25 14.70 -5.06
N GLY A 288 28.96 15.01 -4.97
CA GLY A 288 28.44 16.37 -5.00
C GLY A 288 29.01 17.28 -3.91
N LEU A 289 29.43 16.72 -2.76
CA LEU A 289 30.05 17.47 -1.68
C LEU A 289 31.36 18.14 -2.12
N ARG A 290 32.14 17.48 -2.99
CA ARG A 290 33.42 18.00 -3.50
C ARG A 290 33.22 19.21 -4.42
N PHE A 291 32.04 19.35 -5.02
CA PHE A 291 31.70 20.48 -5.87
C PHE A 291 30.98 21.61 -5.13
N ARG A 292 30.95 21.60 -3.78
CA ARG A 292 30.44 22.74 -3.01
C ARG A 292 31.37 23.94 -3.12
N ARG A 293 30.87 25.14 -2.85
CA ARG A 293 31.70 26.34 -2.87
C ARG A 293 32.54 26.43 -1.60
N SER A 294 33.76 26.90 -1.75
CA SER A 294 34.63 27.34 -0.65
C SER A 294 35.48 28.52 -1.12
N LEU A 295 36.22 29.15 -0.21
CA LEU A 295 37.06 30.29 -0.55
C LEU A 295 38.33 29.81 -1.22
N TYR A 296 38.60 30.36 -2.40
CA TYR A 296 39.78 30.07 -3.19
C TYR A 296 40.47 31.37 -3.60
N VAL A 297 41.79 31.29 -3.69
CA VAL A 297 42.64 32.34 -4.26
C VAL A 297 42.48 32.31 -5.78
N VAL A 298 42.02 33.41 -6.38
CA VAL A 298 41.66 33.50 -7.82
C VAL A 298 42.65 34.32 -8.66
N ALA A 299 43.69 34.88 -8.03
CA ALA A 299 44.82 35.54 -8.65
C ALA A 299 46.10 35.17 -7.89
N ASP A 300 47.27 35.18 -8.54
CA ASP A 300 48.53 34.99 -7.82
C ASP A 300 48.76 36.16 -6.85
N VAL A 301 49.17 35.86 -5.61
CA VAL A 301 49.40 36.85 -4.54
C VAL A 301 50.77 36.63 -3.88
N ARG A 302 51.36 37.70 -3.34
CA ARG A 302 52.63 37.69 -2.61
C ARG A 302 52.42 37.76 -1.09
N ALA A 303 53.42 37.31 -0.35
CA ALA A 303 53.47 37.51 1.10
C ALA A 303 53.31 39.00 1.45
N GLY A 304 52.40 39.30 2.36
CA GLY A 304 52.04 40.66 2.78
C GLY A 304 50.86 41.29 2.04
N ASP A 305 50.44 40.75 0.89
CA ASP A 305 49.28 41.28 0.15
C ASP A 305 47.99 41.12 0.98
N PRO A 306 47.06 42.10 0.95
CA PRO A 306 45.78 41.96 1.63
C PRO A 306 44.82 41.02 0.86
N VAL A 307 44.00 40.28 1.59
CA VAL A 307 42.87 39.53 1.05
C VAL A 307 41.78 40.51 0.63
N THR A 308 41.37 40.44 -0.63
CA THR A 308 40.32 41.28 -1.23
C THR A 308 39.29 40.41 -1.96
N ARG A 309 38.17 41.02 -2.38
CA ARG A 309 37.15 40.33 -3.18
C ARG A 309 37.62 39.99 -4.59
N ASP A 310 38.69 40.63 -5.06
CA ASP A 310 39.26 40.40 -6.40
C ASP A 310 40.23 39.22 -6.41
N ASN A 311 40.97 38.99 -5.33
CA ASN A 311 41.96 37.91 -5.22
C ASN A 311 41.46 36.67 -4.45
N VAL A 312 40.39 36.77 -3.66
CA VAL A 312 39.72 35.64 -3.00
C VAL A 312 38.23 35.66 -3.32
N ARG A 313 37.71 34.52 -3.79
CA ARG A 313 36.29 34.36 -4.10
C ARG A 313 35.76 33.05 -3.55
N SER A 314 34.48 33.07 -3.17
CA SER A 314 33.71 31.84 -2.99
C SER A 314 33.47 31.23 -4.37
N ILE A 315 34.15 30.14 -4.70
CA ILE A 315 33.99 29.39 -5.95
C ILE A 315 34.04 27.88 -5.68
N ARG A 316 33.76 27.06 -6.68
CA ARG A 316 33.96 25.60 -6.60
C ARG A 316 35.43 25.28 -6.94
N PRO A 317 36.02 24.20 -6.44
CA PRO A 317 35.42 23.13 -5.62
C PRO A 317 35.39 23.43 -4.10
N ALA A 318 35.06 22.43 -3.30
CA ALA A 318 35.25 22.46 -1.85
C ALA A 318 36.75 22.39 -1.49
N GLY A 319 37.08 22.41 -0.20
CA GLY A 319 38.45 22.23 0.30
C GLY A 319 39.14 23.49 0.80
N GLY A 320 38.63 24.68 0.46
CA GLY A 320 39.02 25.92 1.13
C GLY A 320 38.14 26.24 2.33
N LEU A 321 38.35 27.41 2.94
CA LEU A 321 37.51 27.92 4.02
C LEU A 321 36.03 28.01 3.59
N PRO A 322 35.07 27.82 4.52
CA PRO A 322 33.66 28.05 4.25
C PRO A 322 33.41 29.44 3.65
N PRO A 323 32.49 29.60 2.68
CA PRO A 323 32.15 30.90 2.12
C PRO A 323 31.72 31.94 3.17
N ALA A 324 31.15 31.50 4.30
CA ALA A 324 30.75 32.34 5.42
C ALA A 324 31.93 33.05 6.11
N ASP A 325 33.15 32.54 5.95
CA ASP A 325 34.35 33.15 6.53
C ASP A 325 34.93 34.28 5.68
N LEU A 326 34.31 34.63 4.54
CA LEU A 326 34.87 35.64 3.61
C LEU A 326 35.12 36.98 4.31
N ASP A 327 34.14 37.50 5.04
CA ASP A 327 34.27 38.80 5.71
C ASP A 327 35.29 38.76 6.86
N ARG A 328 35.59 37.57 7.40
CA ARG A 328 36.61 37.39 8.44
C ARG A 328 38.04 37.37 7.88
N VAL A 329 38.20 37.00 6.62
CA VAL A 329 39.51 36.99 5.93
C VAL A 329 39.79 38.29 5.19
N LEU A 330 38.78 39.03 4.75
CA LEU A 330 38.97 40.32 4.07
C LEU A 330 39.83 41.28 4.91
N GLY A 331 40.83 41.88 4.28
CA GLY A 331 41.78 42.80 4.93
C GLY A 331 42.91 42.14 5.72
N ARG A 332 42.87 40.83 5.96
CA ARG A 332 44.04 40.08 6.46
C ARG A 332 45.13 40.00 5.40
N THR A 333 46.36 39.72 5.78
CA THR A 333 47.49 39.63 4.86
C THR A 333 47.94 38.19 4.62
N PHE A 334 48.33 37.88 3.38
CA PHE A 334 48.89 36.58 3.05
C PHE A 334 50.24 36.36 3.75
N ARG A 335 50.44 35.21 4.38
CA ARG A 335 51.70 34.90 5.12
C ARG A 335 52.84 34.45 4.21
N ARG A 336 52.54 34.08 2.98
CA ARG A 336 53.47 33.59 1.96
C ARG A 336 52.89 33.84 0.57
N ASP A 337 53.71 33.67 -0.46
CA ASP A 337 53.25 33.68 -1.84
C ASP A 337 52.27 32.50 -2.08
N VAL A 338 51.14 32.78 -2.74
CA VAL A 338 50.09 31.79 -3.03
C VAL A 338 49.65 31.90 -4.49
N PRO A 339 49.69 30.82 -5.27
CA PRO A 339 49.25 30.84 -6.67
C PRO A 339 47.72 30.79 -6.79
N ARG A 340 47.21 31.29 -7.92
CA ARG A 340 45.82 31.16 -8.36
C ARG A 340 45.39 29.68 -8.35
N GLY A 341 44.17 29.42 -7.90
CA GLY A 341 43.59 28.08 -7.82
C GLY A 341 43.88 27.37 -6.50
N THR A 342 44.53 28.04 -5.54
CA THR A 342 44.78 27.49 -4.20
C THR A 342 43.55 27.63 -3.31
N ALA A 343 43.18 26.55 -2.63
CA ALA A 343 42.16 26.57 -1.57
C ALA A 343 42.63 27.50 -0.45
N LEU A 344 41.83 28.51 -0.08
CA LEU A 344 42.19 29.40 1.01
C LEU A 344 42.08 28.65 2.33
N GLY A 345 43.11 28.72 3.18
CA GLY A 345 43.14 28.20 4.54
C GLY A 345 43.53 29.29 5.55
N TRP A 346 43.20 29.11 6.83
CA TRP A 346 43.58 30.06 7.89
C TRP A 346 45.10 30.14 8.09
N ASP A 347 45.85 29.14 7.67
CA ASP A 347 47.32 29.13 7.66
C ASP A 347 47.92 30.07 6.62
N LEU A 348 47.14 30.45 5.58
CA LEU A 348 47.59 31.33 4.52
C LEU A 348 47.43 32.82 4.88
N VAL A 349 46.60 33.17 5.88
CA VAL A 349 46.18 34.55 6.22
C VAL A 349 46.11 34.84 7.72
#